data_AF-A0A812U2M4-F1
#
_entry.id   AF-A0A812U2M4-F1
#
_cell.length_a   1.000
_cell.length_b   1.000
_cell.length_c   1.000
_cell.angle_alpha   90.00
_cell.angle_beta   90.00
_cell.angle_gamma   90.00
#
_symmetry.space_group_name_H-M   'P 1'
#
loop_
_entity.id
_entity.type
_entity.pdbx_description
1 polymer ?
#
loop_
_entity_poly.entity_id
_entity_poly.type
_entity_poly.pdbx_seq_one_letter_code
_entity_poly.pdbx_strand_id
1 'polypeptide(L)'
;MEEWRAPLLKLAMHDGTAAFLVLRLLPPRTWWQLRALSVEWRQLLDDHAGSCTDRSTRSQVLGEMQRGCFGLVKLLVEAAGPLKTANEEVDFAGCVYRAVHHGSIGPLQQLLRPLAVESFARQAFAVAVIREALVQAAVAGDAATCRAVLQQHGPNSAAALSRRLGTDDALRALKAASDWHLMSPDDVSDLRRQAVDEVLKTVF
;
A
#
# COMPACT_ATOMS: atom_id res chain seq x y z
N MET A 1 -31.02 -16.34 23.51
CA MET A 1 -30.42 -15.10 22.98
C MET A 1 -29.10 -15.47 22.33
N GLU A 2 -29.18 -15.93 21.09
CA GLU A 2 -28.07 -16.26 20.20
C GLU A 2 -28.09 -15.21 19.09
N GLU A 3 -27.11 -14.31 18.99
CA GLU A 3 -27.12 -13.34 17.87
C GLU A 3 -25.76 -12.73 17.50
N TRP A 4 -24.64 -13.18 18.08
CA TRP A 4 -23.34 -12.47 17.92
C TRP A 4 -22.16 -13.38 17.55
N ARG A 5 -22.41 -14.69 17.30
CA ARG A 5 -21.35 -15.61 16.90
C ARG A 5 -21.26 -15.72 15.37
N ALA A 6 -20.19 -15.10 14.85
CA ALA A 6 -19.53 -15.27 13.56
C ALA A 6 -19.95 -14.33 12.40
N PRO A 7 -19.58 -13.04 12.42
CA PRO A 7 -19.41 -12.33 11.17
C PRO A 7 -18.15 -12.89 10.48
N LEU A 8 -18.32 -13.45 9.28
CA LEU A 8 -17.28 -13.58 8.23
C LEU A 8 -16.34 -14.79 8.26
N LEU A 9 -16.82 -15.97 8.68
CA LEU A 9 -16.04 -17.22 8.54
C LEU A 9 -16.15 -17.92 7.16
N LYS A 10 -16.88 -17.39 6.18
CA LYS A 10 -17.00 -18.03 4.85
C LYS A 10 -17.24 -17.05 3.73
N LEU A 11 -16.24 -16.28 3.32
CA LEU A 11 -16.18 -15.91 1.90
C LEU A 11 -15.75 -17.17 1.17
N ALA A 12 -16.70 -17.83 0.53
CA ALA A 12 -16.38 -19.03 -0.22
C ALA A 12 -15.52 -18.62 -1.43
N MET A 13 -14.62 -19.49 -1.88
CA MET A 13 -13.71 -19.19 -2.99
C MET A 13 -14.45 -18.69 -4.26
N HIS A 14 -15.71 -19.08 -4.45
CA HIS A 14 -16.57 -18.60 -5.53
C HIS A 14 -16.92 -17.11 -5.41
N ASP A 15 -17.14 -16.59 -4.19
CA ASP A 15 -17.46 -15.17 -3.96
C ASP A 15 -16.26 -14.28 -4.29
N GLY A 16 -15.06 -14.69 -3.86
CA GLY A 16 -13.82 -13.98 -4.20
C GLY A 16 -13.53 -14.00 -5.70
N THR A 17 -13.78 -15.14 -6.36
CA THR A 17 -13.61 -15.28 -7.82
C THR A 17 -14.63 -14.42 -8.58
N ALA A 18 -15.90 -14.45 -8.17
CA ALA A 18 -16.96 -13.63 -8.77
C ALA A 18 -16.67 -12.14 -8.59
N ALA A 19 -16.29 -11.72 -7.37
CA ALA A 19 -15.87 -10.35 -7.10
C ALA A 19 -14.69 -9.95 -7.97
N PHE A 20 -13.65 -10.78 -8.08
CA PHE A 20 -12.53 -10.50 -8.99
C PHE A 20 -12.99 -10.33 -10.45
N LEU A 21 -13.80 -11.26 -10.98
CA LEU A 21 -14.26 -11.20 -12.37
C LEU A 21 -15.09 -9.96 -12.68
N VAL A 22 -15.85 -9.46 -11.70
CA VAL A 22 -16.62 -8.21 -11.80
C VAL A 22 -15.72 -6.99 -11.65
N LEU A 23 -14.85 -6.97 -10.63
CA LEU A 23 -14.03 -5.82 -10.27
C LEU A 23 -12.85 -5.58 -11.21
N ARG A 24 -12.28 -6.64 -11.82
CA ARG A 24 -11.13 -6.50 -12.74
C ARG A 24 -11.40 -5.62 -13.95
N LEU A 25 -12.68 -5.40 -14.27
CA LEU A 25 -13.12 -4.54 -15.38
C LEU A 25 -13.36 -3.09 -14.94
N LEU A 26 -13.34 -2.82 -13.64
CA LEU A 26 -13.56 -1.49 -13.08
C LEU A 26 -12.24 -0.74 -12.94
N PRO A 27 -12.26 0.61 -13.02
CA PRO A 27 -11.10 1.42 -12.71
C PRO A 27 -10.56 1.16 -11.28
N PRO A 28 -9.24 1.23 -11.05
CA PRO A 28 -8.63 0.96 -9.74
C PRO A 28 -9.25 1.74 -8.58
N ARG A 29 -9.60 3.01 -8.83
CA ARG A 29 -10.22 3.89 -7.85
C ARG A 29 -11.56 3.36 -7.33
N THR A 30 -12.30 2.63 -8.15
CA THR A 30 -13.58 2.03 -7.76
C THR A 30 -13.38 0.92 -6.75
N TRP A 31 -12.33 0.10 -6.87
CA TRP A 31 -12.02 -0.93 -5.86
C TRP A 31 -11.85 -0.31 -4.48
N TRP A 32 -11.15 0.83 -4.42
CA TRP A 32 -10.93 1.58 -3.18
C TRP A 32 -12.22 2.18 -2.61
N GLN A 33 -13.11 2.68 -3.45
CA GLN A 33 -14.40 3.19 -2.99
C GLN A 33 -15.23 2.07 -2.35
N LEU A 34 -15.23 0.87 -2.94
CA LEU A 34 -15.93 -0.29 -2.38
C LEU A 34 -15.40 -0.68 -1.00
N ARG A 35 -14.08 -0.61 -0.77
CA ARG A 35 -13.47 -0.79 0.56
C ARG A 35 -14.01 0.17 1.63
N ALA A 36 -14.47 1.36 1.24
CA ALA A 36 -15.05 2.33 2.17
C ALA A 36 -16.53 2.06 2.48
N LEU A 37 -17.22 1.25 1.68
CA LEU A 37 -18.66 1.01 1.86
C LEU A 37 -18.98 0.09 3.04
N SER A 38 -18.18 -0.96 3.25
CA SER A 38 -18.43 -1.92 4.34
C SER A 38 -17.16 -2.61 4.83
N VAL A 39 -17.23 -3.23 6.01
CA VAL A 39 -16.12 -3.99 6.60
C VAL A 39 -15.82 -5.24 5.78
N GLU A 40 -16.84 -5.86 5.19
CA GLU A 40 -16.73 -7.07 4.37
C GLU A 40 -15.96 -6.79 3.09
N TRP A 41 -16.27 -5.69 2.39
CA TRP A 41 -15.50 -5.26 1.21
C TRP A 41 -14.05 -4.97 1.56
N ARG A 42 -13.82 -4.32 2.70
CA ARG A 42 -12.47 -4.07 3.20
C ARG A 42 -11.71 -5.37 3.44
N GLN A 43 -12.31 -6.32 4.13
CA GLN A 43 -11.69 -7.62 4.40
C GLN A 43 -11.43 -8.42 3.13
N LEU A 44 -12.37 -8.42 2.18
CA LEU A 44 -12.22 -9.10 0.90
C LEU A 44 -11.09 -8.50 0.04
N LEU A 45 -10.98 -7.17 0.03
CA LEU A 45 -9.98 -6.46 -0.78
C LEU A 45 -8.58 -6.54 -0.16
N ASP A 46 -8.46 -6.31 1.14
CA ASP A 46 -7.16 -6.24 1.84
C ASP A 46 -6.62 -7.59 2.27
N ASP A 47 -7.51 -8.58 2.44
CA ASP A 47 -7.30 -9.76 3.28
C ASP A 47 -7.11 -9.38 4.75
N HIS A 48 -8.08 -9.73 5.60
CA HIS A 48 -7.87 -9.83 7.04
C HIS A 48 -8.13 -11.25 7.49
N ALA A 49 -7.36 -12.21 6.95
CA ALA A 49 -7.01 -13.37 7.75
C ALA A 49 -6.11 -12.88 8.90
N GLY A 50 -6.71 -12.61 10.07
CA GLY A 50 -5.94 -12.71 11.31
C GLY A 50 -5.17 -14.03 11.28
N SER A 51 -3.85 -14.00 11.48
CA SER A 51 -2.93 -15.14 11.35
C SER A 51 -2.39 -15.47 9.94
N CYS A 52 -1.57 -14.58 9.38
CA CYS A 52 -0.38 -14.99 8.62
C CYS A 52 0.94 -14.73 9.37
N THR A 53 0.88 -14.18 10.59
CA THR A 53 2.02 -13.98 11.49
C THR A 53 2.28 -15.16 12.44
N ASP A 54 1.42 -16.18 12.48
CA ASP A 54 1.65 -17.41 13.26
C ASP A 54 2.14 -18.58 12.39
N ARG A 55 2.95 -18.27 11.37
CA ARG A 55 3.62 -19.26 10.49
C ARG A 55 5.12 -19.40 10.74
N SER A 56 5.59 -19.14 11.96
CA SER A 56 6.97 -19.43 12.35
C SER A 56 7.16 -20.77 13.05
N THR A 57 6.12 -21.58 13.33
CA THR A 57 6.33 -22.82 14.11
C THR A 57 5.70 -24.11 13.64
N ARG A 58 4.96 -24.20 12.51
CA ARG A 58 4.31 -25.50 12.19
C ARG A 58 3.93 -25.80 10.74
N SER A 59 4.77 -25.44 9.76
CA SER A 59 4.58 -25.96 8.40
C SER A 59 5.90 -26.18 7.66
N GLN A 60 6.75 -27.04 8.24
CA GLN A 60 7.86 -27.69 7.52
C GLN A 60 7.48 -29.09 7.00
N VAL A 61 6.22 -29.50 7.11
CA VAL A 61 5.77 -30.85 6.69
C VAL A 61 4.64 -30.70 5.68
N LEU A 62 5.04 -30.41 4.45
CA LEU A 62 4.38 -30.67 3.17
C LEU A 62 4.90 -29.61 2.19
N GLY A 63 5.88 -30.02 1.39
CA GLY A 63 6.15 -29.35 0.13
C GLY A 63 4.89 -29.38 -0.73
N GLU A 64 4.74 -28.38 -1.58
CA GLU A 64 3.63 -28.13 -2.52
C GLU A 64 2.51 -27.21 -2.01
N MET A 65 2.47 -26.02 -2.64
CA MET A 65 1.52 -24.92 -2.49
C MET A 65 1.56 -24.11 -1.18
N GLN A 66 2.58 -23.25 -1.05
CA GLN A 66 2.44 -21.96 -0.36
C GLN A 66 1.39 -21.08 -1.07
N ARG A 67 0.10 -21.42 -0.97
CA ARG A 67 -0.97 -20.43 -1.22
C ARG A 67 -1.06 -19.56 0.03
N GLY A 68 -0.24 -18.51 0.07
CA GLY A 68 -0.57 -17.37 0.90
C GLY A 68 -1.92 -16.84 0.43
N CYS A 69 -2.88 -16.70 1.33
CA CYS A 69 -4.08 -15.95 1.03
C CYS A 69 -3.61 -14.53 0.65
N PHE A 70 -3.85 -14.16 -0.61
CA PHE A 70 -3.55 -12.84 -1.12
C PHE A 70 -4.90 -12.15 -1.30
N GLY A 71 -5.11 -11.02 -0.62
CA GLY A 71 -6.30 -10.19 -0.81
C GLY A 71 -6.51 -9.82 -2.27
N LEU A 72 -7.76 -9.56 -2.66
CA LEU A 72 -8.11 -9.29 -4.05
C LEU A 72 -7.32 -8.12 -4.66
N VAL A 73 -6.86 -7.16 -3.84
CA VAL A 73 -6.04 -6.03 -4.30
C VAL A 73 -4.82 -6.50 -5.09
N LYS A 74 -4.10 -7.54 -4.64
CA LYS A 74 -2.92 -8.03 -5.38
C LYS A 74 -3.31 -8.55 -6.76
N LEU A 75 -4.36 -9.37 -6.83
CA LEU A 75 -4.84 -9.95 -8.08
C LEU A 75 -5.38 -8.87 -9.03
N LEU A 76 -6.07 -7.87 -8.50
CA LEU A 76 -6.60 -6.74 -9.27
C LEU A 76 -5.47 -5.87 -9.83
N VAL A 77 -4.42 -5.62 -9.06
CA VAL A 77 -3.22 -4.89 -9.53
C VAL A 77 -2.49 -5.67 -10.62
N GLU A 78 -2.33 -6.99 -10.46
CA GLU A 78 -1.73 -7.84 -11.50
C GLU A 78 -2.59 -7.86 -12.77
N ALA A 79 -3.92 -7.87 -12.62
CA ALA A 79 -4.86 -7.87 -13.74
C ALA A 79 -4.96 -6.52 -14.49
N ALA A 80 -4.74 -5.39 -13.80
CA ALA A 80 -4.69 -4.08 -14.45
C ALA A 80 -3.58 -4.01 -15.51
N GLY A 81 -2.47 -4.72 -15.28
CA GLY A 81 -1.32 -4.70 -16.17
C GLY A 81 -0.71 -3.29 -16.31
N PRO A 82 0.14 -3.07 -17.32
CA PRO A 82 0.73 -1.76 -17.57
C PRO A 82 -0.33 -0.68 -17.79
N LEU A 83 -0.16 0.46 -17.11
CA LEU A 83 -0.96 1.66 -17.29
C LEU A 83 -0.58 2.30 -18.64
N LYS A 84 -1.55 2.37 -19.55
CA LYS A 84 -1.37 2.84 -20.94
C LYS A 84 -1.85 4.27 -21.13
N THR A 85 -2.71 4.76 -20.25
CA THR A 85 -3.31 6.09 -20.37
C THR A 85 -3.08 6.95 -19.13
N ALA A 86 -3.14 8.27 -19.32
CA ALA A 86 -3.03 9.22 -18.22
C ALA A 86 -4.18 9.07 -17.21
N ASN A 87 -5.38 8.65 -17.64
CA ASN A 87 -6.51 8.43 -16.75
C ASN A 87 -6.28 7.22 -15.83
N GLU A 88 -5.75 6.12 -16.37
CA GLU A 88 -5.38 4.94 -15.58
C GLU A 88 -4.30 5.27 -14.55
N GLU A 89 -3.32 6.09 -14.93
CA GLU A 89 -2.30 6.63 -14.03
C GLU A 89 -2.91 7.47 -12.89
N VAL A 90 -3.82 8.40 -13.21
CA VAL A 90 -4.50 9.22 -12.19
C VAL A 90 -5.32 8.35 -11.22
N ASP A 91 -6.07 7.38 -11.75
CA ASP A 91 -6.85 6.46 -10.91
C ASP A 91 -5.97 5.61 -10.01
N PHE A 92 -4.84 5.12 -10.53
CA PHE A 92 -3.88 4.35 -9.76
C PHE A 92 -3.19 5.18 -8.67
N ALA A 93 -2.79 6.42 -8.97
CA ALA A 93 -2.23 7.34 -7.98
C ALA A 93 -3.23 7.62 -6.85
N GLY A 94 -4.51 7.83 -7.18
CA GLY A 94 -5.57 7.97 -6.20
C GLY A 94 -5.70 6.78 -5.26
N CYS A 95 -5.37 5.57 -5.72
CA CYS A 95 -5.32 4.36 -4.88
C CYS A 95 -4.16 4.38 -3.89
N VAL A 96 -2.97 4.78 -4.36
CA VAL A 96 -1.77 4.91 -3.52
C VAL A 96 -2.00 5.94 -2.41
N TYR A 97 -2.51 7.12 -2.77
CA TYR A 97 -2.73 8.20 -1.80
C TYR A 97 -3.80 7.85 -0.76
N ARG A 98 -4.86 7.13 -1.15
CA ARG A 98 -5.84 6.59 -0.18
C ARG A 98 -5.22 5.57 0.76
N ALA A 99 -4.34 4.71 0.26
CA ALA A 99 -3.65 3.73 1.10
C ALA A 99 -2.74 4.43 2.13
N VAL A 100 -2.02 5.48 1.72
CA VAL A 100 -1.21 6.33 2.62
C VAL A 100 -2.08 7.04 3.64
N HIS A 101 -3.14 7.72 3.21
CA HIS A 101 -4.06 8.46 4.08
C HIS A 101 -4.66 7.56 5.19
N HIS A 102 -4.94 6.30 4.88
CA HIS A 102 -5.48 5.34 5.86
C HIS A 102 -4.41 4.49 6.57
N GLY A 103 -3.12 4.77 6.41
CA GLY A 103 -2.03 3.97 7.01
C GLY A 103 -2.08 2.49 6.63
N SER A 104 -2.64 2.16 5.46
CA SER A 104 -2.92 0.79 5.04
C SER A 104 -1.71 0.16 4.36
N ILE A 105 -0.73 -0.26 5.17
CA ILE A 105 0.60 -0.73 4.74
C ILE A 105 0.54 -1.89 3.75
N GLY A 106 -0.24 -2.94 4.04
CA GLY A 106 -0.35 -4.11 3.18
C GLY A 106 -0.83 -3.76 1.76
N PRO A 107 -2.00 -3.11 1.61
CA PRO A 107 -2.47 -2.60 0.33
C PRO A 107 -1.47 -1.66 -0.36
N LEU A 108 -0.85 -0.75 0.40
CA LEU A 108 0.16 0.15 -0.14
C LEU A 108 1.34 -0.60 -0.77
N GLN A 109 1.87 -1.62 -0.08
CA GLN A 109 2.96 -2.44 -0.62
C GLN A 109 2.57 -3.17 -1.91
N GLN A 110 1.32 -3.64 -2.03
CA GLN A 110 0.84 -4.26 -3.28
C GLN A 110 0.72 -3.24 -4.41
N LEU A 111 0.30 -2.00 -4.12
CA LEU A 111 0.19 -0.91 -5.09
C LEU A 111 1.56 -0.34 -5.51
N LEU A 112 2.54 -0.31 -4.60
CA LEU A 112 3.87 0.22 -4.89
C LEU A 112 4.74 -0.75 -5.69
N ARG A 113 4.58 -2.06 -5.49
CA ARG A 113 5.39 -3.09 -6.17
C ARG A 113 5.42 -2.94 -7.71
N PRO A 114 4.29 -2.80 -8.42
CA PRO A 114 4.33 -2.70 -9.89
C PRO A 114 5.03 -1.41 -10.38
N LEU A 115 4.99 -0.32 -9.61
CA LEU A 115 5.69 0.93 -9.97
C LEU A 115 7.22 0.78 -9.99
N ALA A 116 7.75 -0.30 -9.40
CA ALA A 116 9.18 -0.61 -9.38
C ALA A 116 9.68 -1.15 -10.73
N VAL A 117 8.74 -1.57 -11.59
CA VAL A 117 8.99 -2.15 -12.91
C VAL A 117 8.83 -1.09 -13.99
N GLU A 118 9.83 -0.95 -14.86
CA GLU A 118 9.85 0.12 -15.87
C GLU A 118 8.71 0.02 -16.89
N SER A 119 8.27 -1.19 -17.21
CA SER A 119 7.21 -1.45 -18.19
C SER A 119 5.80 -1.17 -17.67
N PHE A 120 5.61 -0.94 -16.37
CA PHE A 120 4.27 -0.82 -15.79
C PHE A 120 3.64 0.56 -16.00
N ALA A 121 4.41 1.64 -15.88
CA ALA A 121 3.93 3.01 -16.05
C ALA A 121 5.06 3.95 -16.46
N ARG A 122 4.73 5.14 -16.95
CA ARG A 122 5.76 6.14 -17.33
C ARG A 122 6.65 6.49 -16.13
N GLN A 123 7.93 6.73 -16.39
CA GLN A 123 8.91 7.01 -15.33
C GLN A 123 8.55 8.22 -14.50
N ALA A 124 8.27 9.35 -15.15
CA ALA A 124 7.92 10.59 -14.47
C ALA A 124 6.69 10.41 -13.55
N PHE A 125 5.69 9.66 -14.02
CA PHE A 125 4.50 9.35 -13.23
C PHE A 125 4.83 8.51 -12.00
N ALA A 126 5.48 7.35 -12.17
CA ALA A 126 5.74 6.47 -11.03
C ALA A 126 6.59 7.14 -9.97
N VAL A 127 7.68 7.81 -10.38
CA VAL A 127 8.57 8.52 -9.46
C VAL A 127 7.81 9.63 -8.73
N ALA A 128 6.95 10.39 -9.41
CA ALA A 128 6.13 11.41 -8.76
C ALA A 128 5.18 10.80 -7.71
N VAL A 129 4.49 9.70 -8.03
CA VAL A 129 3.57 9.03 -7.11
C VAL A 129 4.30 8.45 -5.89
N ILE A 130 5.46 7.83 -6.09
CA ILE A 130 6.27 7.25 -5.02
C ILE A 130 6.79 8.36 -4.09
N ARG A 131 7.28 9.47 -4.65
CA ARG A 131 7.74 10.65 -3.89
C ARG A 131 6.61 11.26 -3.08
N GLU A 132 5.46 11.49 -3.72
CA GLU A 132 4.30 12.07 -3.07
C GLU A 132 3.79 11.17 -1.93
N ALA A 133 3.79 9.84 -2.13
CA ALA A 133 3.44 8.89 -1.08
C ALA A 133 4.38 8.99 0.13
N LEU A 134 5.69 9.15 -0.09
CA LEU A 134 6.66 9.34 1.00
C LEU A 134 6.42 10.67 1.74
N VAL A 135 6.18 11.76 1.00
CA VAL A 135 5.91 13.09 1.55
C VAL A 135 4.65 13.08 2.41
N GLN A 136 3.53 12.55 1.89
CA GLN A 136 2.27 12.49 2.63
C GLN A 136 2.38 11.62 3.88
N ALA A 137 3.11 10.50 3.82
CA ALA A 137 3.35 9.66 4.99
C ALA A 137 4.20 10.39 6.06
N ALA A 138 5.22 11.14 5.63
CA ALA A 138 6.07 11.90 6.53
C ALA A 138 5.30 13.06 7.20
N VAL A 139 4.52 13.81 6.42
CA VAL A 139 3.64 14.87 6.91
C VAL A 139 2.63 14.33 7.94
N ALA A 140 2.05 13.15 7.68
CA ALA A 140 1.12 12.49 8.60
C ALA A 140 1.79 11.87 9.85
N GLY A 141 3.12 11.92 9.97
CA GLY A 141 3.84 11.27 11.07
C GLY A 141 3.71 9.75 11.07
N ASP A 142 3.57 9.11 9.91
CA ASP A 142 3.42 7.66 9.77
C ASP A 142 4.74 6.99 9.32
N ALA A 143 5.58 6.70 10.31
CA ALA A 143 6.87 6.06 10.10
C ALA A 143 6.76 4.66 9.48
N ALA A 144 5.68 3.93 9.74
CA ALA A 144 5.48 2.59 9.19
C ALA A 144 5.18 2.65 7.69
N THR A 145 4.36 3.62 7.28
CA THR A 145 4.10 3.91 5.86
C THR A 145 5.36 4.43 5.16
N CYS A 146 6.13 5.35 5.76
CA CYS A 146 7.43 5.78 5.22
C CYS A 146 8.37 4.59 4.98
N ARG A 147 8.47 3.68 5.96
CA ARG A 147 9.29 2.48 5.86
C ARG A 147 8.83 1.56 4.73
N ALA A 148 7.52 1.38 4.56
CA ALA A 148 6.97 0.56 3.48
C ALA A 148 7.32 1.13 2.09
N VAL A 149 7.27 2.46 1.92
CA VAL A 149 7.69 3.13 0.68
C VAL A 149 9.19 2.91 0.43
N LEU A 150 10.04 3.16 1.43
CA LEU A 150 11.49 3.00 1.31
C LEU A 150 11.94 1.55 1.12
N GLN A 151 11.21 0.57 1.67
CA GLN A 151 11.50 -0.85 1.40
C GLN A 151 11.31 -1.21 -0.07
N GLN A 152 10.28 -0.67 -0.72
CA GLN A 152 9.98 -0.96 -2.12
C GLN A 152 10.78 -0.09 -3.10
N HIS A 153 11.07 1.15 -2.73
CA HIS A 153 11.62 2.15 -3.65
C HIS A 153 12.80 2.95 -3.09
N GLY A 154 13.34 2.62 -1.92
CA GLY A 154 14.53 3.28 -1.38
C GLY A 154 15.82 2.98 -2.18
N PRO A 155 16.95 3.58 -1.80
CA PRO A 155 18.21 3.44 -2.53
C PRO A 155 18.70 1.98 -2.64
N ASN A 156 18.45 1.20 -1.58
CA ASN A 156 18.82 -0.21 -1.46
C ASN A 156 17.69 -1.18 -1.88
N SER A 157 16.59 -0.67 -2.43
CA SER A 157 15.46 -1.50 -2.85
C SER A 157 15.77 -2.26 -4.15
N ALA A 158 14.96 -3.29 -4.44
CA ALA A 158 15.04 -4.03 -5.70
C ALA A 158 14.40 -3.30 -6.88
N ALA A 159 13.86 -2.09 -6.70
CA ALA A 159 13.26 -1.32 -7.78
C ALA A 159 14.27 -0.98 -8.88
N ALA A 160 13.77 -0.77 -10.10
CA ALA A 160 14.57 -0.24 -11.19
C ALA A 160 15.25 1.07 -10.75
N LEU A 161 16.52 1.27 -11.13
CA LEU A 161 17.31 2.42 -10.71
C LEU A 161 16.62 3.75 -11.04
N SER A 162 15.94 3.81 -12.19
CA SER A 162 15.15 4.95 -12.66
C SER A 162 13.91 5.28 -11.81
N ARG A 163 13.57 4.39 -10.86
CA ARG A 163 12.39 4.45 -9.97
C ARG A 163 12.75 4.57 -8.50
N ARG A 164 14.04 4.52 -8.14
CA ARG A 164 14.47 4.61 -6.74
C ARG A 164 14.42 6.05 -6.23
N LEU A 165 14.02 6.19 -4.98
CA LEU A 165 14.17 7.37 -4.17
C LEU A 165 15.60 7.49 -3.67
N GLY A 166 16.11 8.72 -3.68
CA GLY A 166 17.42 9.06 -3.15
C GLY A 166 17.35 9.96 -1.91
N THR A 167 18.53 10.39 -1.48
CA THR A 167 18.75 11.35 -0.39
C THR A 167 17.90 12.62 -0.55
N ASP A 168 17.84 13.20 -1.75
CA ASP A 168 17.06 14.41 -2.02
C ASP A 168 15.55 14.22 -1.79
N ASP A 169 15.05 13.00 -2.01
CA ASP A 169 13.64 12.69 -1.82
C ASP A 169 13.30 12.52 -0.33
N ALA A 170 14.22 11.93 0.44
CA ALA A 170 14.11 11.86 1.90
C ALA A 170 14.21 13.26 2.54
N LEU A 171 15.13 14.11 2.08
CA LEU A 171 15.25 15.51 2.53
C LEU A 171 13.99 16.32 2.21
N ARG A 172 13.39 16.12 1.02
CA ARG A 172 12.12 16.77 0.67
C ARG A 172 10.97 16.33 1.58
N ALA A 173 10.89 15.05 1.91
CA ALA A 173 9.87 14.54 2.82
C ALA A 173 10.05 15.09 4.25
N LEU A 174 11.30 15.14 4.76
CA LEU A 174 11.61 15.75 6.06
C LEU A 174 11.25 17.23 6.10
N LYS A 175 11.63 17.97 5.05
CA LYS A 175 11.32 19.40 4.93
C LYS A 175 9.81 19.62 4.93
N ALA A 176 9.05 18.87 4.13
CA ALA A 176 7.59 18.98 4.09
C ALA A 176 6.94 18.68 5.45
N ALA A 177 7.42 17.66 6.17
CA ALA A 177 6.93 17.35 7.51
C ALA A 177 7.24 18.47 8.52
N SER A 178 8.43 19.08 8.43
CA SER A 178 8.81 20.23 9.25
C SER A 178 7.97 21.47 8.93
N ASP A 179 7.79 21.79 7.65
CA ASP A 179 6.99 22.93 7.20
C ASP A 179 5.53 22.76 7.66
N TRP A 180 4.96 21.55 7.56
CA TRP A 180 3.62 21.24 8.08
C TRP A 180 3.52 21.49 9.58
N HIS A 181 4.50 21.01 10.36
CA HIS A 181 4.49 21.20 11.81
C HIS A 181 4.51 22.69 12.21
N LEU A 182 5.25 23.52 11.49
CA LEU A 182 5.28 24.97 11.72
C LEU A 182 3.92 25.64 11.42
N MET A 183 3.21 25.16 10.41
CA MET A 183 1.88 25.69 10.02
C MET A 183 0.73 25.12 10.85
N SER A 184 0.90 23.92 11.42
CA SER A 184 -0.11 23.19 12.16
C SER A 184 0.52 22.52 13.38
N PRO A 185 0.88 23.32 14.41
CA PRO A 185 1.40 22.77 15.66
C PRO A 185 0.36 21.82 16.29
N ASP A 186 0.84 20.80 17.00
CA ASP A 186 0.05 19.77 17.71
C ASP A 186 -0.73 18.74 16.86
N ASP A 187 -0.82 18.91 15.54
CA ASP A 187 -1.53 17.96 14.65
C ASP A 187 -0.90 16.55 14.62
N VAL A 188 0.42 16.50 14.81
CA VAL A 188 1.20 15.26 14.95
C VAL A 188 2.00 15.34 16.25
N SER A 189 2.11 14.25 17.00
CA SER A 189 2.94 14.21 18.23
C SER A 189 4.44 14.16 17.93
N ASP A 190 5.29 14.68 18.82
CA ASP A 190 6.75 14.67 18.65
C ASP A 190 7.35 13.26 18.55
N LEU A 191 6.79 12.27 19.27
CA LEU A 191 7.23 10.87 19.16
C LEU A 191 7.07 10.31 17.74
N ARG A 192 5.94 10.60 17.10
CA ARG A 192 5.67 10.19 15.71
C ARG A 192 6.58 10.90 14.72
N ARG A 193 6.90 12.18 14.98
CA ARG A 193 7.88 12.93 14.19
C ARG A 193 9.27 12.35 14.29
N GLN A 194 9.73 12.06 15.51
CA GLN A 194 11.03 11.41 15.74
C GLN A 194 11.11 10.05 15.03
N ALA A 195 10.04 9.24 15.09
CA ALA A 195 10.01 7.96 14.39
C ALA A 195 10.11 8.11 12.86
N VAL A 196 9.48 9.14 12.27
CA VAL A 196 9.63 9.45 10.83
C VAL A 196 11.04 9.90 10.52
N ASP A 197 11.60 10.78 11.34
CA ASP A 197 12.96 11.31 11.17
C ASP A 197 14.01 10.19 11.22
N GLU A 198 13.90 9.28 12.18
CA GLU A 198 14.75 8.08 12.26
C GLU A 198 14.67 7.23 10.99
N VAL A 199 13.45 6.99 10.47
CA VAL A 199 13.26 6.19 9.26
C VAL A 199 13.86 6.89 8.03
N LEU A 200 13.60 8.17 7.84
CA LEU A 200 14.12 8.91 6.69
C LEU A 200 15.63 9.11 6.76
N LYS A 201 16.21 9.19 7.97
CA LYS A 201 17.65 9.28 8.16
C LYS A 201 18.43 8.03 7.74
N THR A 202 17.77 6.87 7.67
CA THR A 202 18.38 5.63 7.14
C THR A 202 18.73 5.68 5.65
N VAL A 203 18.26 6.71 4.94
CA VAL A 203 18.56 6.94 3.52
C VAL A 203 19.90 7.67 3.33
N PHE A 204 20.45 8.25 4.41
CA PHE A 204 21.70 9.00 4.41
C PHE A 204 22.92 8.12 4.67
#